data_AF-A0A3B5L7A6-F1
#
_entry.id   AF-A0A3B5L7A6-F1
#
_cell.length_a   1.000
_cell.length_b   1.000
_cell.length_c   1.000
_cell.angle_alpha   90.00
_cell.angle_beta   90.00
_cell.angle_gamma   90.00
#
_symmetry.space_group_name_H-M   'P 1'
#
loop_
_entity.id
_entity.type
_entity.pdbx_description
1 polymer ?
#
loop_
_entity_poly.entity_id
_entity_poly.type
_entity_poly.pdbx_seq_one_letter_code
_entity_poly.pdbx_strand_id
1 'polypeptide(L)'
;LKIRISFLVLQVISIKDNDSLAARLAVEMKADLLILLSDVEGLYNSPPGTNDAKLIDIFYSGDQQSITYGTKSRVGIGGMEAKVKAALWALQGGTSVVIANGTNPKITGQVITDIVEGKKVGTFFSEVKPAGPSVEEQTEMARNSGRILASLHPDQRSEIICHLAELLTERKNEILAANKMDMKMAVSAGRLPSAMLKRLSLSSVKLSSLAVGLHQIAKAAQDSVGRVVRRTRVAPSLELEQVTVPIGVLLVIFEARPDCLKQSKLYPNILKGGKEAANTNRVLHQLTQEALSLHGVREAVQMVNTHEEVEDLCRLDKVIDLIVPRGSSQLVRDIQRAAKGIPVLGHSEGICHVYVDADADVDKVIKIVRDSKCDYPAACNSMETLLIHREILRTPMFDKIIEMLRIEQVKIHSGPRFASYLTFSPSEASSLRTEYSDLECCLEVVDGVEEAVEHIHKYGSSHTDVIVTENKETAERFLQQLDSACVFWNASSRFADGYRFGLGAEVGISTARIHARGPVGLEGLLTTKWVLRGDGHTVADFSESGSRKYLHENIPVEQNLTGHRDSN
;
A
#
# COMPACT_ATOMS: atom_id res chain seq x y z
N LEU A 1 -16.48 66.23 -27.41
CA LEU A 1 -15.14 66.17 -26.79
C LEU A 1 -15.28 66.06 -25.28
N LYS A 2 -14.99 64.89 -24.70
CA LYS A 2 -14.61 64.75 -23.28
C LYS A 2 -13.25 64.08 -23.28
N ILE A 3 -12.20 64.90 -23.21
CA ILE A 3 -10.82 64.42 -23.10
C ILE A 3 -10.68 63.91 -21.65
N ARG A 4 -10.64 62.59 -21.50
CA ARG A 4 -10.28 61.94 -20.23
C ARG A 4 -8.76 61.95 -20.17
N ILE A 5 -8.21 62.94 -19.48
CA ILE A 5 -6.79 63.00 -19.14
C ILE A 5 -6.60 62.02 -17.99
N SER A 6 -6.18 60.80 -18.30
CA SER A 6 -5.65 59.89 -17.29
C SER A 6 -4.20 60.30 -17.04
N PHE A 7 -3.93 60.87 -15.87
CA PHE A 7 -2.57 60.99 -15.37
C PHE A 7 -2.00 59.59 -15.22
N LEU A 8 -1.17 59.15 -16.17
CA LEU A 8 -0.22 58.09 -15.90
C LEU A 8 0.78 58.71 -14.92
N VAL A 9 0.59 58.46 -13.62
CA VAL A 9 1.67 58.59 -12.67
C VAL A 9 2.68 57.52 -13.08
N LEU A 10 3.60 57.89 -13.98
CA LEU A 10 4.86 57.17 -14.17
C LEU A 10 5.55 57.25 -12.82
N GLN A 11 5.29 56.28 -11.95
CA GLN A 11 6.17 55.97 -10.85
C GLN A 11 7.53 55.72 -11.50
N VAL A 12 8.42 56.71 -11.41
CA VAL A 12 9.79 56.63 -11.89
C VAL A 12 10.37 55.34 -11.32
N ILE A 13 10.60 54.37 -12.20
CA ILE A 13 10.87 52.99 -11.83
C ILE A 13 12.30 52.94 -11.28
N SER A 14 12.43 52.91 -9.96
CA SER A 14 13.71 52.62 -9.32
C SER A 14 13.99 51.12 -9.45
N ILE A 15 14.55 50.70 -10.59
CA ILE A 15 15.05 49.33 -10.80
C ILE A 15 16.32 49.20 -9.96
N LYS A 16 16.21 48.64 -8.76
CA LYS A 16 17.34 48.45 -7.84
C LYS A 16 17.87 47.02 -7.80
N ASP A 17 17.11 46.03 -8.26
CA ASP A 17 17.52 44.62 -8.32
C ASP A 17 16.92 43.87 -9.53
N ASN A 18 17.61 42.80 -9.95
CA ASN A 18 17.24 42.00 -11.12
C ASN A 18 15.95 41.21 -10.90
N ASP A 19 15.67 40.80 -9.67
CA ASP A 19 14.49 40.00 -9.32
C ASP A 19 13.20 40.81 -9.57
N SER A 20 13.17 42.08 -9.14
CA SER A 20 12.04 42.98 -9.37
C SER A 20 11.84 43.32 -10.85
N LEU A 21 12.93 43.40 -11.62
CA LEU A 21 12.86 43.62 -13.07
C LEU A 21 12.26 42.41 -13.78
N ALA A 22 12.72 41.20 -13.44
CA ALA A 22 12.22 39.96 -14.01
C ALA A 22 10.72 39.77 -13.68
N ALA A 23 10.31 40.04 -12.44
CA ALA A 23 8.91 40.01 -12.02
C ALA A 23 8.03 40.96 -12.85
N ARG A 24 8.46 42.22 -13.01
CA ARG A 24 7.73 43.23 -13.81
C ARG A 24 7.62 42.84 -15.27
N LEU A 25 8.71 42.34 -15.85
CA LEU A 25 8.72 41.92 -17.25
C LEU A 25 7.79 40.70 -17.46
N ALA A 26 7.83 39.72 -16.57
CA ALA A 26 7.00 38.53 -16.67
C ALA A 26 5.50 38.85 -16.63
N VAL A 27 5.09 39.77 -15.75
CA VAL A 27 3.70 40.24 -15.67
C VAL A 27 3.29 41.02 -16.93
N GLU A 28 4.14 41.94 -17.40
CA GLU A 28 3.85 42.71 -18.62
C GLU A 28 3.75 41.82 -19.86
N MET A 29 4.61 40.79 -19.95
CA MET A 29 4.59 39.78 -20.99
C MET A 29 3.45 38.76 -20.83
N LYS A 30 2.71 38.79 -19.72
CA LYS A 30 1.70 37.79 -19.36
C LYS A 30 2.25 36.36 -19.40
N ALA A 31 3.47 36.18 -18.86
CA ALA A 31 4.06 34.86 -18.73
C ALA A 31 3.27 34.02 -17.72
N ASP A 32 3.06 32.74 -18.04
CA ASP A 32 2.38 31.80 -17.15
C ASP A 32 3.21 31.48 -15.89
N LEU A 33 4.54 31.45 -16.05
CA LEU A 33 5.50 31.05 -15.02
C LEU A 33 6.77 31.90 -15.08
N LEU A 34 7.21 32.39 -13.92
CA LEU A 34 8.50 33.00 -13.68
C LEU A 34 9.35 32.09 -12.79
N ILE A 35 10.55 31.73 -13.25
CA ILE A 35 11.51 30.93 -12.46
C ILE A 35 12.65 31.84 -12.03
N LEU A 36 12.78 32.08 -10.73
CA LEU A 36 13.88 32.81 -10.11
C LEU A 36 14.93 31.81 -9.61
N LEU A 37 16.01 31.66 -10.38
CA LEU A 37 17.13 30.80 -10.01
C LEU A 37 18.08 31.53 -9.04
N SER A 38 18.32 30.94 -7.87
CA SER A 38 19.23 31.44 -6.83
C SER A 38 20.33 30.42 -6.51
N ASP A 39 21.22 30.79 -5.61
CA ASP A 39 22.20 29.93 -4.93
C ASP A 39 21.63 29.17 -3.71
N VAL A 40 20.37 29.43 -3.33
CA VAL A 40 19.65 28.75 -2.24
C VAL A 40 18.59 27.81 -2.80
N GLU A 41 18.23 26.77 -2.05
CA GLU A 41 17.21 25.79 -2.45
C GLU A 41 15.80 26.39 -2.54
N GLY A 42 15.44 27.31 -1.66
CA GLY A 42 14.13 27.96 -1.61
C GLY A 42 13.86 28.56 -0.23
N LEU A 43 12.60 28.64 0.17
CA LEU A 43 12.18 29.02 1.52
C LEU A 43 12.20 27.83 2.47
N TYR A 44 12.54 28.05 3.74
CA TYR A 44 12.53 27.01 4.77
C TYR A 44 11.57 27.38 5.89
N ASN A 45 11.00 26.36 6.55
CA ASN A 45 10.10 26.53 7.69
C ASN A 45 10.81 26.96 8.98
N SER A 46 12.14 26.87 9.02
CA SER A 46 13.00 27.30 10.12
C SER A 46 14.41 27.64 9.57
N PRO A 47 15.31 28.26 10.37
CA PRO A 47 16.61 28.70 9.87
C PRO A 47 17.40 27.56 9.19
N PRO A 48 17.89 27.75 7.95
CA PRO A 48 18.64 26.72 7.25
C PRO A 48 19.87 26.26 8.06
N GLY A 49 20.03 24.96 8.25
CA GLY A 49 21.14 24.37 9.03
C GLY A 49 20.79 23.92 10.45
N THR A 50 19.55 24.14 10.92
CA THR A 50 19.02 23.40 12.09
C THR A 50 18.63 21.98 11.67
N ASN A 51 18.64 21.03 12.62
CA ASN A 51 18.34 19.62 12.34
C ASN A 51 16.91 19.39 11.77
N ASP A 52 15.99 20.32 12.00
CA ASP A 52 14.58 20.22 11.61
C ASP A 52 14.17 21.19 10.49
N ALA A 53 15.12 21.92 9.89
CA ALA A 53 14.84 22.80 8.76
C ALA A 53 14.38 21.99 7.53
N LYS A 54 13.16 22.25 7.08
CA LYS A 54 12.57 21.68 5.87
C LYS A 54 12.30 22.77 4.84
N LEU A 55 12.58 22.45 3.59
CA LEU A 55 12.20 23.28 2.45
C LEU A 55 10.67 23.38 2.38
N ILE A 56 10.18 24.58 2.08
CA ILE A 56 8.77 24.85 1.83
C ILE A 56 8.56 24.70 0.33
N ASP A 57 7.82 23.67 -0.09
CA ASP A 57 7.55 23.42 -1.51
C ASP A 57 6.53 24.41 -2.08
N ILE A 58 5.57 24.86 -1.27
CA ILE A 58 4.55 25.84 -1.67
C ILE A 58 4.43 26.94 -0.62
N PHE A 59 4.59 28.18 -1.04
CA PHE A 59 4.38 29.37 -0.23
C PHE A 59 3.10 30.09 -0.64
N TYR A 60 2.24 30.41 0.34
CA TYR A 60 1.00 31.13 0.10
C TYR A 60 1.15 32.61 0.45
N SER A 61 0.57 33.49 -0.36
CA SER A 61 0.67 34.95 -0.15
C SER A 61 0.14 35.41 1.21
N GLY A 62 -0.80 34.68 1.82
CA GLY A 62 -1.32 34.93 3.17
C GLY A 62 -0.32 34.68 4.30
N ASP A 63 0.74 33.90 4.06
CA ASP A 63 1.72 33.50 5.08
C ASP A 63 2.93 34.47 5.13
N GLN A 64 2.83 35.66 4.53
CA GLN A 64 3.94 36.63 4.44
C GLN A 64 4.49 37.07 5.81
N GLN A 65 3.66 37.04 6.86
CA GLN A 65 4.05 37.43 8.21
C GLN A 65 4.86 36.37 8.97
N SER A 66 4.91 35.12 8.50
CA SER A 66 5.65 34.04 9.16
C SER A 66 7.10 33.89 8.68
N ILE A 67 7.51 34.64 7.65
CA ILE A 67 8.88 34.56 7.11
C ILE A 67 9.84 35.44 7.92
N THR A 68 10.92 34.84 8.41
CA THR A 68 12.07 35.56 8.97
C THR A 68 13.23 35.53 7.98
N TYR A 69 13.79 36.70 7.65
CA TYR A 69 14.89 36.81 6.69
C TYR A 69 16.25 36.81 7.40
N GLY A 70 17.18 35.96 6.96
CA GLY A 70 18.56 35.94 7.43
C GLY A 70 19.42 37.11 6.92
N THR A 71 20.60 37.29 7.50
CA THR A 71 21.59 38.30 7.08
C THR A 71 22.06 38.11 5.64
N LYS A 72 22.25 39.23 4.91
CA LYS A 72 22.65 39.26 3.49
C LYS A 72 23.96 38.51 3.23
N SER A 73 24.04 37.75 2.14
CA SER A 73 25.25 37.04 1.74
C SER A 73 26.32 38.01 1.22
N ARG A 74 27.60 37.59 1.26
CA ARG A 74 28.77 38.43 0.94
C ARG A 74 28.93 38.77 -0.54
N VAL A 75 28.15 38.12 -1.43
CA VAL A 75 28.27 38.19 -2.90
C VAL A 75 26.98 38.65 -3.61
N GLY A 76 25.85 38.78 -2.91
CA GLY A 76 24.56 39.17 -3.49
C GLY A 76 24.12 40.60 -3.12
N ILE A 77 23.69 41.39 -4.10
CA ILE A 77 23.15 42.74 -3.89
C ILE A 77 21.70 42.69 -3.35
N GLY A 78 20.95 41.61 -3.68
CA GLY A 78 19.58 41.34 -3.22
C GLY A 78 19.49 40.09 -2.34
N GLY A 79 18.89 40.21 -1.14
CA GLY A 79 18.67 39.10 -0.22
C GLY A 79 17.39 38.30 -0.53
N MET A 80 17.12 37.24 0.23
CA MET A 80 15.88 36.46 0.09
C MET A 80 14.61 37.31 0.23
N GLU A 81 14.67 38.38 1.00
CA GLU A 81 13.57 39.36 1.11
C GLU A 81 13.21 39.99 -0.23
N ALA A 82 14.20 40.33 -1.07
CA ALA A 82 13.96 40.93 -2.38
C ALA A 82 13.30 39.91 -3.33
N LYS A 83 13.77 38.66 -3.31
CA LYS A 83 13.21 37.56 -4.12
C LYS A 83 11.77 37.26 -3.76
N VAL A 84 11.47 37.16 -2.46
CA VAL A 84 10.10 36.93 -1.98
C VAL A 84 9.18 38.09 -2.35
N LYS A 85 9.64 39.35 -2.20
CA LYS A 85 8.85 40.52 -2.61
C LYS A 85 8.59 40.55 -4.11
N ALA A 86 9.59 40.24 -4.93
CA ALA A 86 9.44 40.14 -6.38
C ALA A 86 8.48 39.01 -6.77
N ALA A 87 8.59 37.84 -6.14
CA ALA A 87 7.71 36.71 -6.37
C ALA A 87 6.24 37.03 -6.01
N LEU A 88 6.00 37.64 -4.85
CA LEU A 88 4.66 38.06 -4.44
C LEU A 88 4.06 39.13 -5.35
N TRP A 89 4.88 40.06 -5.85
CA TRP A 89 4.43 41.07 -6.79
C TRP A 89 4.05 40.46 -8.15
N ALA A 90 4.86 39.54 -8.67
CA ALA A 90 4.54 38.83 -9.92
C ALA A 90 3.28 37.97 -9.79
N LEU A 91 3.11 37.31 -8.64
CA LEU A 91 1.92 36.53 -8.31
C LEU A 91 0.66 37.39 -8.34
N GLN A 92 0.67 38.57 -7.71
CA GLN A 92 -0.44 39.54 -7.76
C GLN A 92 -0.72 40.05 -9.18
N GLY A 93 0.29 40.05 -10.05
CA GLY A 93 0.16 40.37 -11.47
C GLY A 93 -0.39 39.22 -12.33
N GLY A 94 -0.71 38.07 -11.73
CA GLY A 94 -1.24 36.90 -12.42
C GLY A 94 -0.20 35.94 -12.98
N THR A 95 1.09 36.09 -12.62
CA THR A 95 2.18 35.20 -13.05
C THR A 95 2.59 34.29 -11.91
N SER A 96 2.57 32.97 -12.12
CA SER A 96 3.05 32.00 -11.11
C SER A 96 4.55 32.12 -10.93
N VAL A 97 5.09 31.88 -9.73
CA VAL A 97 6.52 32.05 -9.46
C VAL A 97 7.12 30.84 -8.75
N VAL A 98 8.32 30.44 -9.16
CA VAL A 98 9.15 29.46 -8.44
C VAL A 98 10.49 30.08 -8.08
N ILE A 99 10.92 29.94 -6.82
CA ILE A 99 12.30 30.22 -6.40
C ILE A 99 13.01 28.88 -6.22
N ALA A 100 14.07 28.63 -6.98
CA ALA A 100 14.80 27.37 -6.93
C ALA A 100 16.32 27.57 -7.03
N ASN A 101 17.09 26.55 -6.65
CA ASN A 101 18.55 26.58 -6.78
C ASN A 101 18.99 26.31 -8.23
N GLY A 102 19.77 27.21 -8.82
CA GLY A 102 20.32 27.06 -10.17
C GLY A 102 21.69 26.38 -10.25
N THR A 103 22.36 26.13 -9.12
CA THR A 103 23.74 25.62 -9.05
C THR A 103 23.88 24.28 -8.32
N ASN A 104 22.81 23.71 -7.76
CA ASN A 104 22.89 22.50 -6.97
C ASN A 104 23.31 21.28 -7.81
N PRO A 105 24.50 20.68 -7.56
CA PRO A 105 25.01 19.56 -8.36
C PRO A 105 24.24 18.24 -8.14
N LYS A 106 23.37 18.15 -7.12
CA LYS A 106 22.49 16.99 -6.87
C LYS A 106 21.18 17.05 -7.66
N ILE A 107 20.79 18.22 -8.15
CA ILE A 107 19.67 18.35 -9.08
C ILE A 107 20.32 18.25 -10.46
N THR A 108 20.04 17.16 -11.16
CA THR A 108 20.44 16.94 -12.56
C THR A 108 20.24 18.22 -13.37
N GLY A 109 21.06 18.50 -14.39
CA GLY A 109 21.10 19.75 -15.17
C GLY A 109 19.83 20.13 -15.97
N GLN A 110 18.67 19.95 -15.37
CA GLN A 110 17.30 20.01 -15.87
C GLN A 110 16.37 20.69 -14.84
N VAL A 111 16.87 21.49 -13.88
CA VAL A 111 16.05 22.22 -12.87
C VAL A 111 14.84 22.91 -13.50
N ILE A 112 15.03 23.58 -14.64
CA ILE A 112 13.95 24.25 -15.38
C ILE A 112 12.92 23.22 -15.89
N THR A 113 13.38 22.12 -16.49
CA THR A 113 12.53 21.04 -16.97
C THR A 113 11.75 20.39 -15.84
N ASP A 114 12.40 20.11 -14.70
CA ASP A 114 11.76 19.51 -13.53
C ASP A 114 10.64 20.40 -12.97
N ILE A 115 10.88 21.71 -12.90
CA ILE A 115 9.87 22.69 -12.48
C ILE A 115 8.70 22.72 -13.47
N VAL A 116 8.99 22.73 -14.78
CA VAL A 116 7.97 22.77 -15.84
C VAL A 116 7.16 21.46 -15.89
N GLU A 117 7.77 20.33 -15.55
CA GLU A 117 7.10 19.03 -15.40
C GLU A 117 6.26 18.93 -14.11
N GLY A 118 6.33 19.93 -13.22
CA GLY A 118 5.54 20.01 -11.99
C GLY A 118 6.17 19.32 -10.79
N LYS A 119 7.46 18.95 -10.84
CA LYS A 119 8.16 18.37 -9.69
C LYS A 119 8.37 19.44 -8.60
N LYS A 120 8.33 19.01 -7.33
CA LYS A 120 8.56 19.87 -6.15
C LYS A 120 10.05 20.26 -6.05
N VAL A 121 10.46 21.24 -6.86
CA VAL A 121 11.82 21.80 -6.89
C VAL A 121 11.79 23.27 -6.49
N GLY A 122 12.38 23.56 -5.33
CA GLY A 122 12.34 24.90 -4.75
C GLY A 122 10.99 25.24 -4.13
N THR A 123 10.64 26.51 -4.13
CA THR A 123 9.38 27.00 -3.53
C THR A 123 8.49 27.63 -4.59
N PHE A 124 7.32 27.03 -4.81
CA PHE A 124 6.26 27.54 -5.68
C PHE A 124 5.37 28.53 -4.91
N PHE A 125 5.06 29.68 -5.51
CA PHE A 125 4.23 30.72 -4.92
C PHE A 125 2.81 30.61 -5.45
N SER A 126 1.82 30.52 -4.55
CA SER A 126 0.40 30.40 -4.90
C SER A 126 -0.45 31.39 -4.11
N GLU A 127 -1.51 31.92 -4.72
CA GLU A 127 -2.49 32.76 -4.03
C GLU A 127 -3.51 31.93 -3.24
N VAL A 128 -3.77 30.70 -3.70
CA VAL A 128 -4.82 29.85 -3.16
C VAL A 128 -4.17 28.73 -2.36
N LYS A 129 -4.35 28.79 -1.04
CA LYS A 129 -4.12 27.62 -0.18
C LYS A 129 -5.22 26.59 -0.47
N PRO A 130 -4.87 25.35 -0.87
CA PRO A 130 -5.86 24.31 -1.07
C PRO A 130 -6.66 24.14 0.22
N ALA A 131 -7.98 23.92 0.08
CA ALA A 131 -8.83 23.71 1.23
C ALA A 131 -8.52 22.34 1.85
N GLY A 132 -8.00 22.34 3.08
CA GLY A 132 -7.73 21.15 3.87
C GLY A 132 -6.31 21.11 4.46
N PRO A 133 -6.06 20.14 5.35
CA PRO A 133 -4.72 19.92 5.93
C PRO A 133 -3.72 19.42 4.87
N SER A 134 -2.43 19.73 5.06
CA SER A 134 -1.35 19.13 4.26
C SER A 134 -1.24 17.63 4.52
N VAL A 135 -0.50 16.91 3.66
CA VAL A 135 -0.27 15.47 3.85
C VAL A 135 0.46 15.19 5.17
N GLU A 136 1.42 16.02 5.54
CA GLU A 136 2.15 15.94 6.80
C GLU A 136 1.20 16.12 7.99
N GLU A 137 0.37 17.16 7.95
CA GLU A 137 -0.66 17.41 8.97
C GLU A 137 -1.64 16.22 9.08
N GLN A 138 -2.14 15.72 7.95
CA GLN A 138 -2.98 14.52 7.92
C GLN A 138 -2.28 13.31 8.56
N THR A 139 -0.99 13.13 8.31
CA THR A 139 -0.25 11.99 8.85
C THR A 139 -0.01 12.12 10.36
N GLU A 140 0.24 13.34 10.84
CA GLU A 140 0.32 13.62 12.28
C GLU A 140 -1.02 13.42 12.99
N MET A 141 -2.11 13.89 12.40
CA MET A 141 -3.48 13.68 12.89
C MET A 141 -3.79 12.19 13.01
N ALA A 142 -3.50 11.41 11.96
CA ALA A 142 -3.67 9.96 11.96
C ALA A 142 -2.83 9.28 13.05
N ARG A 143 -1.56 9.69 13.21
CA ARG A 143 -0.67 9.11 14.23
C ARG A 143 -1.16 9.37 15.65
N ASN A 144 -1.59 10.60 15.93
CA ASN A 144 -2.08 10.99 17.26
C ASN A 144 -3.40 10.29 17.59
N SER A 145 -4.36 10.32 16.68
CA SER A 145 -5.63 9.60 16.84
C SER A 145 -5.43 8.08 16.92
N GLY A 146 -4.45 7.55 16.19
CA GLY A 146 -4.04 6.14 16.24
C GLY A 146 -3.56 5.67 17.61
N ARG A 147 -2.84 6.53 18.35
CA ARG A 147 -2.43 6.23 19.73
C ARG A 147 -3.65 6.13 20.66
N ILE A 148 -4.63 7.01 20.47
CA ILE A 148 -5.89 6.99 21.22
C ILE A 148 -6.66 5.71 20.87
N LEU A 149 -6.81 5.39 19.59
CA LEU A 149 -7.47 4.17 19.09
C LEU A 149 -6.84 2.90 19.67
N ALA A 150 -5.50 2.83 19.73
CA ALA A 150 -4.78 1.72 20.32
C ALA A 150 -4.99 1.59 21.85
N SER A 151 -5.29 2.70 22.53
CA SER A 151 -5.55 2.74 23.97
C SER A 151 -7.01 2.44 24.37
N LEU A 152 -7.94 2.44 23.42
CA LEU A 152 -9.35 2.12 23.67
C LEU A 152 -9.51 0.68 24.18
N HIS A 153 -10.61 0.41 24.89
CA HIS A 153 -10.99 -0.96 25.24
C HIS A 153 -11.31 -1.76 23.95
N PRO A 154 -11.01 -3.08 23.89
CA PRO A 154 -11.36 -3.90 22.74
C PRO A 154 -12.84 -3.82 22.32
N ASP A 155 -13.75 -3.68 23.28
CA ASP A 155 -15.18 -3.54 22.99
C ASP A 155 -15.51 -2.24 22.25
N GLN A 156 -14.86 -1.13 22.61
CA GLN A 156 -15.04 0.16 21.93
C GLN A 156 -14.53 0.10 20.49
N ARG A 157 -13.39 -0.56 20.25
CA ARG A 157 -12.91 -0.80 18.88
C ARG A 157 -13.88 -1.67 18.09
N SER A 158 -14.44 -2.70 18.73
CA SER A 158 -15.41 -3.60 18.12
C SER A 158 -16.70 -2.87 17.75
N GLU A 159 -17.18 -1.97 18.61
CA GLU A 159 -18.36 -1.13 18.39
C GLU A 159 -18.19 -0.24 17.15
N ILE A 160 -17.03 0.40 16.98
CA ILE A 160 -16.72 1.21 15.77
C ILE A 160 -16.89 0.37 14.49
N ILE A 161 -16.36 -0.85 14.49
CA ILE A 161 -16.36 -1.72 13.31
C ILE A 161 -17.78 -2.22 13.01
N CYS A 162 -18.50 -2.64 14.03
CA CYS A 162 -19.90 -3.07 13.90
C CYS A 162 -20.79 -1.94 13.40
N HIS A 163 -20.64 -0.74 13.96
CA HIS A 163 -21.41 0.41 13.51
C HIS A 163 -21.11 0.78 12.05
N LEU A 164 -19.86 0.66 11.63
CA LEU A 164 -19.52 0.85 10.22
C LEU A 164 -20.17 -0.20 9.31
N ALA A 165 -20.27 -1.46 9.74
CA ALA A 165 -21.00 -2.50 9.00
C ALA A 165 -22.48 -2.16 8.84
N GLU A 166 -23.10 -1.61 9.88
CA GLU A 166 -24.48 -1.10 9.84
C GLU A 166 -24.61 0.06 8.84
N LEU A 167 -23.73 1.06 8.91
CA LEU A 167 -23.72 2.21 7.99
C LEU A 167 -23.58 1.79 6.53
N LEU A 168 -22.76 0.77 6.21
CA LEU A 168 -22.65 0.24 4.84
C LEU A 168 -23.97 -0.35 4.33
N THR A 169 -24.79 -0.88 5.23
CA THR A 169 -26.09 -1.47 4.92
C THR A 169 -27.17 -0.40 4.79
N GLU A 170 -27.21 0.56 5.73
CA GLU A 170 -28.16 1.66 5.76
C GLU A 170 -27.94 2.65 4.60
N ARG A 171 -26.69 3.02 4.34
CA ARG A 171 -26.29 4.00 3.30
C ARG A 171 -25.95 3.34 1.97
N LYS A 172 -26.35 2.09 1.79
CA LYS A 172 -26.13 1.29 0.57
C LYS A 172 -26.53 2.03 -0.72
N ASN A 173 -27.69 2.67 -0.74
CA ASN A 173 -28.17 3.37 -1.93
C ASN A 173 -27.28 4.55 -2.32
N GLU A 174 -26.76 5.27 -1.32
CA GLU A 174 -25.82 6.38 -1.52
C GLU A 174 -24.49 5.87 -2.09
N ILE A 175 -23.94 4.80 -1.52
CA ILE A 175 -22.68 4.17 -1.98
C ILE A 175 -22.81 3.70 -3.43
N LEU A 176 -23.91 3.00 -3.76
CA LEU A 176 -24.14 2.49 -5.12
C LEU A 176 -24.38 3.62 -6.13
N ALA A 177 -25.02 4.73 -5.71
CA ALA A 177 -25.18 5.90 -6.56
C ALA A 177 -23.83 6.56 -6.89
N ALA A 178 -22.96 6.72 -5.89
CA ALA A 178 -21.61 7.22 -6.09
C ALA A 178 -20.78 6.31 -7.01
N ASN A 179 -20.84 4.99 -6.79
CA ASN A 179 -20.15 4.02 -7.65
C ASN A 179 -20.67 4.03 -9.09
N LYS A 180 -21.97 4.21 -9.29
CA LYS A 180 -22.55 4.34 -10.63
C LYS A 180 -22.04 5.59 -11.36
N MET A 181 -21.79 6.68 -10.63
CA MET A 181 -21.18 7.89 -11.20
C MET A 181 -19.74 7.63 -11.63
N ASP A 182 -18.92 7.03 -10.75
CA ASP A 182 -17.54 6.65 -11.06
C ASP A 182 -17.47 5.70 -12.27
N MET A 183 -18.32 4.67 -12.32
CA MET A 183 -18.39 3.74 -13.46
C MET A 183 -18.74 4.44 -14.77
N LYS A 184 -19.68 5.39 -14.76
CA LYS A 184 -20.03 6.17 -15.96
C LYS A 184 -18.86 7.04 -16.42
N MET A 185 -18.20 7.73 -15.49
CA MET A 185 -17.04 8.57 -15.78
C MET A 185 -15.91 7.73 -16.37
N ALA A 186 -15.59 6.59 -15.76
CA ALA A 186 -14.59 5.64 -16.22
C ALA A 186 -14.85 5.13 -17.64
N VAL A 187 -16.09 4.73 -17.94
CA VAL A 187 -16.49 4.27 -19.28
C VAL A 187 -16.43 5.42 -20.29
N SER A 188 -16.93 6.61 -19.96
CA SER A 188 -16.92 7.76 -20.85
C SER A 188 -15.50 8.26 -21.19
N ALA A 189 -14.56 8.13 -20.25
CA ALA A 189 -13.17 8.48 -20.46
C ALA A 189 -12.44 7.49 -21.39
N GLY A 190 -12.95 6.26 -21.54
CA GLY A 190 -12.45 5.26 -22.50
C GLY A 190 -11.05 4.72 -22.22
N ARG A 191 -10.45 4.99 -21.05
CA ARG A 191 -9.03 4.73 -20.75
C ARG A 191 -8.77 3.56 -19.79
N LEU A 192 -9.80 3.01 -19.15
CA LEU A 192 -9.64 1.96 -18.14
C LEU A 192 -9.78 0.56 -18.75
N PRO A 193 -8.81 -0.35 -18.54
CA PRO A 193 -8.92 -1.75 -18.95
C PRO A 193 -10.15 -2.43 -18.34
N SER A 194 -10.71 -3.43 -19.04
CA SER A 194 -11.91 -4.16 -18.60
C SER A 194 -11.75 -4.80 -17.21
N ALA A 195 -10.55 -5.30 -16.89
CA ALA A 195 -10.22 -5.87 -15.59
C ALA A 195 -10.29 -4.83 -14.45
N MET A 196 -9.87 -3.59 -14.70
CA MET A 196 -9.98 -2.50 -13.72
C MET A 196 -11.44 -2.08 -13.54
N LEU A 197 -12.24 -2.01 -14.62
CA LEU A 197 -13.68 -1.73 -14.52
C LEU A 197 -14.42 -2.79 -13.67
N LYS A 198 -14.08 -4.08 -13.83
CA LYS A 198 -14.66 -5.16 -13.00
C LYS A 198 -14.31 -5.01 -11.52
N ARG A 199 -13.09 -4.54 -11.21
CA ARG A 199 -12.65 -4.26 -9.84
C ARG A 199 -13.36 -3.03 -9.26
N LEU A 200 -13.56 -1.98 -10.07
CA LEU A 200 -14.19 -0.72 -9.66
C LEU A 200 -15.68 -0.89 -9.29
N SER A 201 -16.37 -1.83 -9.94
CA SER A 201 -17.80 -2.04 -9.73
C SER A 201 -18.12 -2.58 -8.33
N LEU A 202 -19.01 -1.88 -7.63
CA LEU A 202 -19.65 -2.34 -6.40
C LEU A 202 -21.07 -2.84 -6.69
N SER A 203 -21.42 -3.94 -6.03
CA SER A 203 -22.76 -4.53 -6.09
C SER A 203 -23.35 -4.65 -4.69
N SER A 204 -24.66 -4.83 -4.61
CA SER A 204 -25.35 -5.14 -3.36
C SER A 204 -24.73 -6.33 -2.64
N VAL A 205 -24.38 -7.39 -3.38
CA VAL A 205 -23.79 -8.62 -2.84
C VAL A 205 -22.39 -8.35 -2.27
N LYS A 206 -21.58 -7.55 -2.98
CA LYS A 206 -20.27 -7.11 -2.46
C LYS A 206 -20.46 -6.35 -1.16
N LEU A 207 -21.36 -5.36 -1.10
CA LEU A 207 -21.67 -4.58 0.12
C LEU A 207 -22.10 -5.44 1.30
N SER A 208 -22.99 -6.41 1.09
CA SER A 208 -23.38 -7.34 2.16
C SER A 208 -22.21 -8.22 2.62
N SER A 209 -21.41 -8.73 1.69
CA SER A 209 -20.18 -9.45 2.02
C SER A 209 -19.18 -8.54 2.75
N LEU A 210 -19.24 -7.22 2.48
CA LEU A 210 -18.42 -6.26 3.18
C LEU A 210 -18.78 -6.10 4.65
N ALA A 211 -20.08 -5.98 4.95
CA ALA A 211 -20.57 -5.88 6.31
C ALA A 211 -20.28 -7.17 7.12
N VAL A 212 -20.49 -8.35 6.51
CA VAL A 212 -20.18 -9.64 7.16
C VAL A 212 -18.71 -9.74 7.54
N GLY A 213 -17.80 -9.37 6.63
CA GLY A 213 -16.36 -9.37 6.91
C GLY A 213 -15.97 -8.43 8.07
N LEU A 214 -16.61 -7.25 8.17
CA LEU A 214 -16.37 -6.33 9.29
C LEU A 214 -16.81 -6.92 10.63
N HIS A 215 -17.95 -7.60 10.71
CA HIS A 215 -18.35 -8.28 11.95
C HIS A 215 -17.39 -9.40 12.35
N GLN A 216 -16.86 -10.15 11.38
CA GLN A 216 -15.83 -11.17 11.66
C GLN A 216 -14.55 -10.55 12.21
N ILE A 217 -14.10 -9.44 11.62
CA ILE A 217 -12.94 -8.68 12.11
C ILE A 217 -13.20 -8.17 13.53
N ALA A 218 -14.36 -7.59 13.81
CA ALA A 218 -14.71 -7.09 15.15
C ALA A 218 -14.60 -8.19 16.20
N LYS A 219 -15.11 -9.40 15.90
CA LYS A 219 -15.01 -10.56 16.79
C LYS A 219 -13.57 -11.04 16.98
N ALA A 220 -12.78 -11.12 15.91
CA ALA A 220 -11.39 -11.56 15.98
C ALA A 220 -10.46 -10.53 16.66
N ALA A 221 -10.84 -9.24 16.64
CA ALA A 221 -10.01 -8.15 17.13
C ALA A 221 -9.99 -7.99 18.66
N GLN A 222 -10.88 -8.67 19.41
CA GLN A 222 -11.00 -8.48 20.85
C GLN A 222 -9.67 -8.72 21.60
N ASP A 223 -8.96 -9.77 21.24
CA ASP A 223 -7.73 -10.19 21.93
C ASP A 223 -6.45 -9.88 21.14
N SER A 224 -6.54 -9.02 20.12
CA SER A 224 -5.44 -8.83 19.17
C SER A 224 -4.38 -7.85 19.70
N VAL A 225 -4.78 -6.71 20.26
CA VAL A 225 -3.87 -5.66 20.76
C VAL A 225 -3.64 -5.84 22.26
N GLY A 226 -2.38 -5.86 22.69
CA GLY A 226 -1.99 -6.03 24.10
C GLY A 226 -1.87 -7.48 24.55
N ARG A 227 -1.98 -8.45 23.63
CA ARG A 227 -1.82 -9.88 23.92
C ARG A 227 -0.39 -10.16 24.37
N VAL A 228 -0.24 -10.83 25.51
CA VAL A 228 1.06 -11.34 25.95
C VAL A 228 1.45 -12.51 25.05
N VAL A 229 2.61 -12.45 24.42
CA VAL A 229 3.18 -13.52 23.56
C VAL A 229 4.15 -14.37 24.37
N ARG A 230 4.94 -13.73 25.23
CA ARG A 230 5.93 -14.38 26.09
C ARG A 230 5.96 -13.69 27.44
N ARG A 231 6.18 -14.45 28.50
CA ARG A 231 6.40 -13.95 29.85
C ARG A 231 7.54 -14.72 30.51
N THR A 232 8.47 -13.99 31.10
CA THR A 232 9.66 -14.56 31.73
C THR A 232 9.95 -13.82 33.03
N ARG A 233 10.12 -14.57 34.12
CA ARG A 233 10.73 -14.06 35.34
C ARG A 233 12.24 -14.02 35.13
N VAL A 234 12.75 -12.81 34.91
CA VAL A 234 14.19 -12.61 34.67
C VAL A 234 14.96 -12.77 35.97
N ALA A 235 14.43 -12.26 37.08
CA ALA A 235 14.98 -12.36 38.43
C ALA A 235 13.85 -12.18 39.46
N PRO A 236 14.08 -12.37 40.78
CA PRO A 236 13.08 -12.05 41.81
C PRO A 236 12.60 -10.60 41.67
N SER A 237 11.28 -10.40 41.59
CA SER A 237 10.65 -9.08 41.37
C SER A 237 11.07 -8.35 40.07
N LEU A 238 11.57 -9.08 39.07
CA LEU A 238 11.89 -8.56 37.73
C LEU A 238 11.22 -9.42 36.66
N GLU A 239 10.11 -8.92 36.11
CA GLU A 239 9.27 -9.63 35.15
C GLU A 239 9.33 -8.97 33.77
N LEU A 240 9.57 -9.80 32.75
CA LEU A 240 9.62 -9.40 31.36
C LEU A 240 8.44 -10.00 30.60
N GLU A 241 7.73 -9.16 29.86
CA GLU A 241 6.65 -9.56 28.96
C GLU A 241 6.96 -9.08 27.53
N GLN A 242 6.63 -9.90 26.54
CA GLN A 242 6.54 -9.47 25.15
C GLN A 242 5.06 -9.37 24.81
N VAL A 243 4.58 -8.19 24.41
CA VAL A 243 3.16 -7.93 24.12
C VAL A 243 2.95 -7.49 22.69
N THR A 244 1.81 -7.82 22.09
CA THR A 244 1.42 -7.33 20.76
C THR A 244 1.04 -5.85 20.81
N VAL A 245 1.46 -5.08 19.81
CA VAL A 245 1.12 -3.67 19.64
C VAL A 245 0.89 -3.38 18.15
N PRO A 246 0.07 -2.38 17.77
CA PRO A 246 -0.02 -1.95 16.39
C PRO A 246 1.35 -1.59 15.80
N ILE A 247 1.56 -1.85 14.51
CA ILE A 247 2.77 -1.41 13.81
C ILE A 247 2.92 0.11 13.88
N GLY A 248 1.81 0.84 13.68
CA GLY A 248 1.79 2.29 13.65
C GLY A 248 0.85 2.78 12.56
N VAL A 249 1.27 3.77 11.78
CA VAL A 249 0.48 4.37 10.69
C VAL A 249 0.70 3.61 9.39
N LEU A 250 -0.38 3.14 8.78
CA LEU A 250 -0.34 2.44 7.50
C LEU A 250 -0.66 3.40 6.34
N LEU A 251 0.08 3.30 5.23
CA LEU A 251 -0.26 3.94 3.97
C LEU A 251 -0.85 2.91 3.01
N VAL A 252 -2.14 3.01 2.72
CA VAL A 252 -2.81 2.09 1.79
C VAL A 252 -3.04 2.79 0.46
N ILE A 253 -2.33 2.33 -0.57
CA ILE A 253 -2.43 2.86 -1.94
C ILE A 253 -3.17 1.85 -2.79
N PHE A 254 -4.27 2.24 -3.42
CA PHE A 254 -5.12 1.29 -4.15
C PHE A 254 -5.73 1.85 -5.43
N GLU A 255 -5.87 0.99 -6.43
CA GLU A 255 -6.42 1.31 -7.76
C GLU A 255 -7.66 0.48 -8.06
N ALA A 256 -8.71 1.16 -8.50
CA ALA A 256 -9.97 0.59 -8.96
C ALA A 256 -10.60 -0.42 -7.97
N ARG A 257 -10.35 -0.28 -6.66
CA ARG A 257 -10.80 -1.19 -5.61
C ARG A 257 -11.42 -0.43 -4.43
N PRO A 258 -12.62 0.14 -4.60
CA PRO A 258 -13.29 0.85 -3.51
C PRO A 258 -13.62 -0.07 -2.31
N ASP A 259 -13.66 -1.39 -2.53
CA ASP A 259 -13.83 -2.41 -1.49
C ASP A 259 -12.60 -2.61 -0.58
N CYS A 260 -11.39 -2.19 -1.00
CA CYS A 260 -10.20 -2.22 -0.15
C CYS A 260 -10.33 -1.34 1.11
N LEU A 261 -11.23 -0.36 1.10
CA LEU A 261 -11.46 0.54 2.23
C LEU A 261 -11.92 -0.17 3.51
N LYS A 262 -12.33 -1.44 3.48
CA LYS A 262 -12.66 -2.20 4.70
C LYS A 262 -11.44 -2.52 5.58
N GLN A 263 -10.31 -2.79 4.95
CA GLN A 263 -9.27 -3.67 5.51
C GLN A 263 -8.31 -2.90 6.42
N SER A 264 -8.28 -1.58 6.30
CA SER A 264 -7.36 -0.70 7.01
C SER A 264 -7.87 -0.24 8.39
N LYS A 265 -9.18 -0.33 8.64
CA LYS A 265 -9.91 0.52 9.60
C LYS A 265 -9.70 0.26 11.10
N LEU A 266 -8.91 -0.74 11.48
CA LEU A 266 -8.58 -1.00 12.90
C LEU A 266 -7.37 -0.21 13.41
N TYR A 267 -6.64 0.41 12.49
CA TYR A 267 -5.38 1.09 12.76
C TYR A 267 -5.43 2.48 12.18
N PRO A 268 -4.53 3.38 12.61
CA PRO A 268 -4.40 4.65 11.93
C PRO A 268 -3.90 4.45 10.50
N ASN A 269 -4.59 5.02 9.52
CA ASN A 269 -4.17 4.91 8.12
C ASN A 269 -4.34 6.18 7.33
N ILE A 270 -3.47 6.28 6.34
CA ILE A 270 -3.51 7.22 5.24
C ILE A 270 -3.93 6.46 4.00
N LEU A 271 -5.01 6.92 3.36
CA LEU A 271 -5.62 6.26 2.21
C LEU A 271 -5.36 7.07 0.95
N LYS A 272 -4.76 6.43 -0.06
CA LYS A 272 -4.57 7.02 -1.38
C LYS A 272 -5.26 6.15 -2.43
N GLY A 273 -6.49 6.53 -2.78
CA GLY A 273 -7.24 5.91 -3.86
C GLY A 273 -6.88 6.48 -5.24
N GLY A 274 -7.15 5.69 -6.28
CA GLY A 274 -7.13 6.14 -7.66
C GLY A 274 -8.26 7.12 -7.98
N LYS A 275 -8.05 7.95 -9.02
CA LYS A 275 -8.98 9.00 -9.46
C LYS A 275 -10.31 8.44 -9.97
N GLU A 276 -10.28 7.23 -10.49
CA GLU A 276 -11.42 6.49 -11.05
C GLU A 276 -12.48 6.10 -10.00
N ALA A 277 -12.12 6.08 -8.72
CA ALA A 277 -13.03 5.71 -7.62
C ALA A 277 -13.30 6.89 -6.65
N ALA A 278 -13.03 8.13 -7.07
CA ALA A 278 -13.02 9.29 -6.18
C ALA A 278 -14.36 9.51 -5.45
N ASN A 279 -15.50 9.38 -6.14
CA ASN A 279 -16.81 9.61 -5.51
C ASN A 279 -17.14 8.52 -4.51
N THR A 280 -16.89 7.26 -4.88
CA THR A 280 -17.12 6.10 -4.01
C THR A 280 -16.24 6.15 -2.77
N ASN A 281 -14.94 6.43 -2.94
CA ASN A 281 -13.99 6.51 -1.85
C ASN A 281 -14.34 7.62 -0.87
N ARG A 282 -14.80 8.78 -1.37
CA ARG A 282 -15.26 9.89 -0.54
C ARG A 282 -16.42 9.48 0.38
N VAL A 283 -17.46 8.84 -0.17
CA VAL A 283 -18.61 8.38 0.63
C VAL A 283 -18.17 7.35 1.66
N LEU A 284 -17.38 6.35 1.26
CA LEU A 284 -16.90 5.32 2.17
C LEU A 284 -15.99 5.87 3.28
N HIS A 285 -15.15 6.87 2.97
CA HIS A 285 -14.33 7.57 3.95
C HIS A 285 -15.18 8.36 4.95
N GLN A 286 -16.22 9.06 4.49
CA GLN A 286 -17.16 9.78 5.35
C GLN A 286 -17.86 8.85 6.35
N LEU A 287 -18.39 7.70 5.89
CA LEU A 287 -19.01 6.71 6.78
C LEU A 287 -18.00 6.13 7.78
N THR A 288 -16.74 5.99 7.37
CA THR A 288 -15.66 5.54 8.27
C THR A 288 -15.39 6.57 9.36
N GLN A 289 -15.32 7.85 9.00
CA GLN A 289 -15.15 8.93 9.94
C GLN A 289 -16.34 9.06 10.90
N GLU A 290 -17.56 8.83 10.42
CA GLU A 290 -18.77 8.79 11.24
C GLU A 290 -18.67 7.69 12.31
N ALA A 291 -18.31 6.47 11.91
CA ALA A 291 -18.12 5.37 12.86
C ALA A 291 -17.00 5.63 13.89
N LEU A 292 -15.87 6.17 13.46
CA LEU A 292 -14.76 6.53 14.35
C LEU A 292 -15.11 7.68 15.31
N SER A 293 -16.09 8.52 14.96
CA SER A 293 -16.50 9.64 15.81
C SER A 293 -17.20 9.20 17.09
N LEU A 294 -17.74 7.97 17.15
CA LEU A 294 -18.35 7.40 18.36
C LEU A 294 -17.43 7.48 19.58
N HIS A 295 -16.12 7.27 19.38
CA HIS A 295 -15.11 7.30 20.44
C HIS A 295 -14.07 8.39 20.23
N GLY A 296 -14.42 9.46 19.50
CA GLY A 296 -13.57 10.64 19.32
C GLY A 296 -12.27 10.42 18.52
N VAL A 297 -12.19 9.33 17.74
CA VAL A 297 -11.00 8.93 16.97
C VAL A 297 -11.17 9.13 15.47
N ARG A 298 -12.04 10.08 15.07
CA ARG A 298 -12.37 10.41 13.68
C ARG A 298 -11.15 10.54 12.79
N GLU A 299 -10.09 11.14 13.32
CA GLU A 299 -8.88 11.47 12.56
C GLU A 299 -7.93 10.29 12.36
N ALA A 300 -8.23 9.11 12.90
CA ALA A 300 -7.38 7.92 12.72
C ALA A 300 -7.30 7.49 11.25
N VAL A 301 -8.31 7.80 10.44
CA VAL A 301 -8.33 7.46 9.02
C VAL A 301 -8.43 8.73 8.18
N GLN A 302 -7.37 9.02 7.44
CA GLN A 302 -7.28 10.15 6.52
C GLN A 302 -7.30 9.68 5.07
N MET A 303 -7.82 10.53 4.18
CA MET A 303 -7.80 10.31 2.74
C MET A 303 -7.01 11.44 2.09
N VAL A 304 -5.94 11.06 1.38
CA VAL A 304 -5.07 11.99 0.67
C VAL A 304 -5.71 12.37 -0.65
N ASN A 305 -5.56 13.63 -1.03
CA ASN A 305 -6.03 14.13 -2.30
C ASN A 305 -5.37 13.39 -3.48
N THR A 306 -6.13 13.19 -4.55
CA THR A 306 -5.65 12.44 -5.73
C THR A 306 -4.55 13.14 -6.52
N HIS A 307 -4.26 14.40 -6.21
CA HIS A 307 -3.20 15.20 -6.84
C HIS A 307 -1.82 14.93 -6.24
N GLU A 308 -1.74 14.43 -5.00
CA GLU A 308 -0.45 14.10 -4.39
C GLU A 308 0.19 12.92 -5.10
N GLU A 309 1.48 13.07 -5.36
CA GLU A 309 2.28 12.03 -5.99
C GLU A 309 2.53 10.90 -5.00
N VAL A 310 2.42 9.66 -5.48
CA VAL A 310 2.68 8.47 -4.67
C VAL A 310 4.12 8.48 -4.15
N GLU A 311 5.06 9.02 -4.93
CA GLU A 311 6.47 9.12 -4.54
C GLU A 311 6.68 9.97 -3.28
N ASP A 312 5.96 11.08 -3.15
CA ASP A 312 6.09 11.96 -1.98
C ASP A 312 5.62 11.26 -0.72
N LEU A 313 4.49 10.54 -0.80
CA LEU A 313 3.97 9.73 0.29
C LEU A 313 4.96 8.62 0.71
N CYS A 314 5.67 8.03 -0.26
CA CYS A 314 6.66 6.98 0.00
C CYS A 314 7.94 7.49 0.68
N ARG A 315 8.13 8.82 0.80
CA ARG A 315 9.28 9.45 1.47
C ARG A 315 8.99 9.85 2.92
N LEU A 316 7.77 9.66 3.41
CA LEU A 316 7.36 10.04 4.77
C LEU A 316 7.73 8.98 5.84
N ASP A 317 8.98 8.53 5.83
CA ASP A 317 9.51 7.43 6.67
C ASP A 317 9.49 7.73 8.17
N LYS A 318 9.53 9.01 8.54
CA LYS A 318 9.39 9.44 9.94
C LYS A 318 7.98 9.22 10.48
N VAL A 319 6.97 9.16 9.61
CA VAL A 319 5.56 9.20 10.03
C VAL A 319 4.78 7.94 9.66
N ILE A 320 5.08 7.33 8.51
CA ILE A 320 4.42 6.13 7.98
C ILE A 320 5.29 4.91 8.28
N ASP A 321 4.70 3.89 8.89
CA ASP A 321 5.41 2.70 9.38
C ASP A 321 5.31 1.50 8.42
N LEU A 322 4.30 1.46 7.54
CA LEU A 322 4.11 0.40 6.56
C LEU A 322 3.30 0.88 5.34
N ILE A 323 3.74 0.50 4.13
CA ILE A 323 2.97 0.73 2.89
C ILE A 323 2.30 -0.56 2.44
N VAL A 324 1.03 -0.49 2.10
CA VAL A 324 0.24 -1.60 1.53
C VAL A 324 -0.29 -1.20 0.14
N PRO A 325 0.40 -1.59 -0.94
CA PRO A 325 -0.09 -1.36 -2.29
C PRO A 325 -1.11 -2.42 -2.72
N ARG A 326 -2.24 -2.00 -3.27
CA ARG A 326 -3.29 -2.87 -3.83
C ARG A 326 -3.68 -2.41 -5.23
N GLY A 327 -3.00 -2.94 -6.24
CA GLY A 327 -3.27 -2.56 -7.63
C GLY A 327 -2.62 -3.51 -8.61
N SER A 328 -2.15 -2.94 -9.72
CA SER A 328 -1.37 -3.66 -10.72
C SER A 328 0.04 -4.02 -10.21
N SER A 329 0.66 -5.05 -10.79
CA SER A 329 2.07 -5.39 -10.56
C SER A 329 3.00 -4.21 -10.79
N GLN A 330 2.66 -3.36 -11.78
CA GLN A 330 3.43 -2.17 -12.10
C GLN A 330 3.38 -1.15 -10.94
N LEU A 331 2.19 -0.83 -10.43
CA LEU A 331 2.03 0.04 -9.26
C LEU A 331 2.85 -0.48 -8.07
N VAL A 332 2.76 -1.78 -7.77
CA VAL A 332 3.48 -2.38 -6.64
C VAL A 332 4.99 -2.22 -6.81
N ARG A 333 5.53 -2.50 -8.01
CA ARG A 333 6.97 -2.33 -8.30
C ARG A 333 7.42 -0.87 -8.21
N ASP A 334 6.60 0.06 -8.69
CA ASP A 334 6.94 1.49 -8.62
C ASP A 334 6.94 2.00 -7.18
N ILE A 335 5.98 1.56 -6.35
CA ILE A 335 5.96 1.84 -4.90
C ILE A 335 7.18 1.22 -4.21
N GLN A 336 7.52 -0.04 -4.51
CA GLN A 336 8.70 -0.69 -3.95
C GLN A 336 10.00 0.04 -4.33
N ARG A 337 10.09 0.61 -5.53
CA ARG A 337 11.24 1.40 -5.98
C ARG A 337 11.30 2.77 -5.29
N ALA A 338 10.15 3.41 -5.10
CA ALA A 338 10.03 4.74 -4.50
C ALA A 338 10.19 4.73 -2.98
N ALA A 339 9.70 3.68 -2.31
CA ALA A 339 9.75 3.53 -0.86
C ALA A 339 11.19 3.28 -0.39
N LYS A 340 11.81 4.32 0.16
CA LYS A 340 13.13 4.23 0.81
C LYS A 340 12.94 4.35 2.32
N GLY A 341 13.24 3.28 3.04
CA GLY A 341 13.15 3.23 4.51
C GLY A 341 11.82 2.71 5.05
N ILE A 342 10.72 2.82 4.29
CA ILE A 342 9.41 2.30 4.70
C ILE A 342 9.22 0.88 4.16
N PRO A 343 8.93 -0.11 5.02
CA PRO A 343 8.58 -1.45 4.56
C PRO A 343 7.34 -1.46 3.67
N VAL A 344 7.34 -2.29 2.63
CA VAL A 344 6.20 -2.47 1.72
C VAL A 344 5.67 -3.91 1.86
N LEU A 345 4.40 -4.06 2.20
CA LEU A 345 3.73 -5.35 2.35
C LEU A 345 2.80 -5.59 1.16
N GLY A 346 3.14 -6.60 0.36
CA GLY A 346 2.34 -7.03 -0.78
C GLY A 346 3.08 -8.05 -1.62
N HIS A 347 2.61 -8.25 -2.85
CA HIS A 347 3.26 -9.08 -3.85
C HIS A 347 3.23 -8.34 -5.20
N SER A 348 4.30 -8.46 -5.98
CA SER A 348 4.36 -7.86 -7.31
C SER A 348 3.81 -8.79 -8.38
N GLU A 349 3.85 -10.11 -8.18
CA GLU A 349 3.58 -11.13 -9.20
C GLU A 349 2.93 -12.38 -8.59
N GLY A 350 2.16 -13.09 -9.40
CA GLY A 350 1.33 -14.24 -9.02
C GLY A 350 1.56 -15.50 -9.86
N ILE A 351 2.81 -15.87 -10.12
CA ILE A 351 3.16 -17.04 -10.95
C ILE A 351 3.01 -18.31 -10.10
N CYS A 352 1.80 -18.86 -10.11
CA CYS A 352 1.41 -20.02 -9.31
C CYS A 352 1.44 -21.32 -10.14
N HIS A 353 1.87 -22.42 -9.52
CA HIS A 353 1.97 -23.72 -10.18
C HIS A 353 0.96 -24.72 -9.61
N VAL A 354 0.47 -25.60 -10.49
CA VAL A 354 -0.14 -26.87 -10.07
C VAL A 354 0.70 -28.00 -10.66
N TYR A 355 1.22 -28.87 -9.79
CA TYR A 355 1.95 -30.07 -10.16
C TYR A 355 1.04 -31.29 -10.05
N VAL A 356 0.89 -32.00 -11.16
CA VAL A 356 0.19 -33.29 -11.23
C VAL A 356 1.21 -34.41 -11.19
N ASP A 357 1.22 -35.14 -10.08
CA ASP A 357 2.11 -36.26 -9.81
C ASP A 357 1.64 -37.57 -10.46
N ALA A 358 2.53 -38.54 -10.61
CA ALA A 358 2.20 -39.83 -11.24
C ALA A 358 1.06 -40.58 -10.51
N ASP A 359 0.98 -40.45 -9.19
CA ASP A 359 -0.03 -41.10 -8.34
C ASP A 359 -1.31 -40.25 -8.17
N ALA A 360 -1.58 -39.28 -9.05
CA ALA A 360 -2.72 -38.39 -8.94
C ALA A 360 -4.06 -39.07 -9.27
N ASP A 361 -5.12 -38.72 -8.52
CA ASP A 361 -6.49 -39.09 -8.87
C ASP A 361 -7.04 -38.20 -9.99
N VAL A 362 -7.55 -38.82 -11.06
CA VAL A 362 -8.00 -38.11 -12.27
C VAL A 362 -9.14 -37.12 -11.99
N ASP A 363 -10.09 -37.46 -11.13
CA ASP A 363 -11.25 -36.61 -10.87
C ASP A 363 -10.85 -35.39 -10.05
N LYS A 364 -9.93 -35.56 -9.08
CA LYS A 364 -9.32 -34.45 -8.34
C LYS A 364 -8.53 -33.53 -9.25
N VAL A 365 -7.70 -34.07 -10.15
CA VAL A 365 -6.89 -33.28 -11.09
C VAL A 365 -7.78 -32.36 -11.93
N ILE A 366 -8.81 -32.91 -12.57
CA ILE A 366 -9.71 -32.13 -13.43
C ILE A 366 -10.41 -31.02 -12.64
N LYS A 367 -10.87 -31.31 -11.43
CA LYS A 367 -11.53 -30.32 -10.57
C LYS A 367 -10.58 -29.21 -10.13
N ILE A 368 -9.39 -29.57 -9.64
CA ILE A 368 -8.40 -28.64 -9.09
C ILE A 368 -7.81 -27.75 -10.18
N VAL A 369 -7.40 -28.31 -11.32
CA VAL A 369 -6.81 -27.54 -12.43
C VAL A 369 -7.84 -26.58 -13.03
N ARG A 370 -9.08 -27.04 -13.24
CA ARG A 370 -10.17 -26.18 -13.73
C ARG A 370 -10.39 -25.00 -12.80
N ASP A 371 -10.59 -25.26 -11.51
CA ASP A 371 -10.85 -24.21 -10.53
C ASP A 371 -9.66 -23.24 -10.41
N SER A 372 -8.45 -23.78 -10.37
CA SER A 372 -7.22 -22.99 -10.21
C SER A 372 -6.99 -22.00 -11.35
N LYS A 373 -7.39 -22.32 -12.59
CA LYS A 373 -7.24 -21.44 -13.76
C LYS A 373 -8.51 -20.63 -14.10
N CYS A 374 -9.68 -21.25 -14.02
CA CYS A 374 -10.90 -20.75 -14.68
C CYS A 374 -11.87 -20.01 -13.74
N ASP A 375 -11.80 -20.22 -12.42
CA ASP A 375 -12.68 -19.53 -11.45
C ASP A 375 -12.57 -18.01 -11.56
N TYR A 376 -11.34 -17.51 -11.47
CA TYR A 376 -11.04 -16.10 -11.63
C TYR A 376 -9.64 -15.91 -12.22
N PRO A 377 -9.50 -15.94 -13.56
CA PRO A 377 -8.19 -15.98 -14.22
C PRO A 377 -7.27 -14.78 -13.92
N ALA A 378 -7.86 -13.62 -13.60
CA ALA A 378 -7.13 -12.39 -13.27
C ALA A 378 -6.79 -12.24 -11.77
N ALA A 379 -6.95 -13.31 -10.98
CA ALA A 379 -6.51 -13.37 -9.59
C ALA A 379 -5.01 -13.72 -9.51
N CYS A 380 -4.31 -13.15 -8.54
CA CYS A 380 -2.87 -13.38 -8.34
C CYS A 380 -2.50 -14.77 -7.84
N ASN A 381 -3.49 -15.56 -7.44
CA ASN A 381 -3.34 -16.97 -7.05
C ASN A 381 -3.96 -17.91 -8.10
N SER A 382 -4.25 -17.42 -9.29
CA SER A 382 -4.65 -18.24 -10.44
C SER A 382 -3.45 -19.08 -10.91
N MET A 383 -3.68 -20.32 -11.31
CA MET A 383 -2.61 -21.15 -11.88
C MET A 383 -2.11 -20.52 -13.19
N GLU A 384 -0.81 -20.32 -13.30
CA GLU A 384 -0.16 -19.83 -14.53
C GLU A 384 0.63 -20.93 -15.24
N THR A 385 1.16 -21.89 -14.49
CA THR A 385 1.89 -23.05 -15.03
C THR A 385 1.33 -24.36 -14.50
N LEU A 386 1.00 -25.28 -15.39
CA LEU A 386 0.64 -26.66 -15.09
C LEU A 386 1.86 -27.55 -15.33
N LEU A 387 2.38 -28.15 -14.26
CA LEU A 387 3.46 -29.13 -14.32
C LEU A 387 2.87 -30.53 -14.32
N ILE A 388 3.27 -31.37 -15.27
CA ILE A 388 2.76 -32.73 -15.41
C ILE A 388 3.92 -33.72 -15.32
N HIS A 389 3.79 -34.72 -14.47
CA HIS A 389 4.73 -35.84 -14.42
C HIS A 389 4.76 -36.57 -15.77
N ARG A 390 5.96 -36.88 -16.29
CA ARG A 390 6.16 -37.51 -17.61
C ARG A 390 5.33 -38.76 -17.90
N GLU A 391 4.95 -39.53 -16.88
CA GLU A 391 4.22 -40.79 -17.02
C GLU A 391 2.76 -40.55 -17.39
N ILE A 392 2.20 -39.42 -16.96
CA ILE A 392 0.81 -39.03 -17.23
C ILE A 392 0.59 -38.78 -18.71
N LEU A 393 1.59 -38.29 -19.45
CA LEU A 393 1.48 -37.95 -20.88
C LEU A 393 0.95 -39.10 -21.76
N ARG A 394 1.16 -40.35 -21.34
CA ARG A 394 0.73 -41.55 -22.08
C ARG A 394 -0.54 -42.19 -21.51
N THR A 395 -1.23 -41.49 -20.62
CA THR A 395 -2.43 -42.00 -19.94
C THR A 395 -3.68 -41.24 -20.40
N PRO A 396 -4.88 -41.85 -20.28
CA PRO A 396 -6.15 -41.15 -20.56
C PRO A 396 -6.40 -39.92 -19.69
N MET A 397 -5.67 -39.76 -18.57
CA MET A 397 -5.76 -38.58 -17.72
C MET A 397 -5.29 -37.33 -18.47
N PHE A 398 -4.20 -37.43 -19.25
CA PHE A 398 -3.68 -36.30 -20.01
C PHE A 398 -4.71 -35.80 -21.05
N ASP A 399 -5.33 -36.71 -21.79
CA ASP A 399 -6.37 -36.38 -22.78
C ASP A 399 -7.55 -35.64 -22.13
N LYS A 400 -7.99 -36.09 -20.94
CA LYS A 400 -9.05 -35.42 -20.17
C LYS A 400 -8.65 -34.01 -19.71
N ILE A 401 -7.40 -33.79 -19.31
CA ILE A 401 -6.90 -32.47 -18.91
C ILE A 401 -6.96 -31.52 -20.10
N ILE A 402 -6.42 -31.93 -21.25
CA ILE A 402 -6.40 -31.11 -22.47
C ILE A 402 -7.81 -30.85 -22.99
N GLU A 403 -8.68 -31.86 -23.00
CA GLU A 403 -10.09 -31.70 -23.38
C GLU A 403 -10.80 -30.70 -22.48
N MET A 404 -10.62 -30.79 -21.16
CA MET A 404 -11.20 -29.85 -20.20
C MET A 404 -10.71 -28.42 -20.46
N LEU A 405 -9.40 -28.21 -20.58
CA LEU A 405 -8.83 -26.88 -20.84
C LEU A 405 -9.35 -26.30 -22.15
N ARG A 406 -9.51 -27.13 -23.19
CA ARG A 406 -10.09 -26.72 -24.48
C ARG A 406 -11.56 -26.31 -24.35
N ILE A 407 -12.37 -27.06 -23.60
CA ILE A 407 -13.78 -26.74 -23.35
C ILE A 407 -13.91 -25.40 -22.62
N GLU A 408 -13.06 -25.15 -21.64
CA GLU A 408 -12.98 -23.89 -20.89
C GLU A 408 -12.30 -22.75 -21.69
N GLN A 409 -11.90 -23.00 -22.94
CA GLN A 409 -11.25 -22.05 -23.85
C GLN A 409 -9.90 -21.53 -23.32
N VAL A 410 -9.19 -22.33 -22.53
CA VAL A 410 -7.85 -22.00 -22.05
C VAL A 410 -6.82 -22.22 -23.15
N LYS A 411 -6.07 -21.18 -23.50
CA LYS A 411 -4.96 -21.25 -24.44
C LYS A 411 -3.72 -21.83 -23.74
N ILE A 412 -3.23 -22.95 -24.26
CA ILE A 412 -2.04 -23.63 -23.72
C ILE A 412 -0.79 -23.12 -24.44
N HIS A 413 0.21 -22.73 -23.66
CA HIS A 413 1.56 -22.45 -24.13
C HIS A 413 2.52 -23.58 -23.75
N SER A 414 3.23 -24.11 -24.73
CA SER A 414 4.09 -25.27 -24.50
C SER A 414 5.40 -24.85 -23.84
N GLY A 415 5.73 -25.46 -22.71
CA GLY A 415 7.08 -25.42 -22.16
C GLY A 415 8.07 -26.16 -23.06
N PRO A 416 9.38 -25.83 -23.03
CA PRO A 416 10.38 -26.48 -23.89
C PRO A 416 10.38 -28.01 -23.83
N ARG A 417 10.21 -28.59 -22.63
CA ARG A 417 10.25 -30.04 -22.47
C ARG A 417 8.96 -30.68 -22.98
N PHE A 418 7.80 -30.09 -22.68
CA PHE A 418 6.53 -30.51 -23.26
C PHE A 418 6.51 -30.48 -24.79
N ALA A 419 7.03 -29.40 -25.40
CA ALA A 419 7.11 -29.27 -26.86
C ALA A 419 7.93 -30.42 -27.49
N SER A 420 9.00 -30.88 -26.82
CA SER A 420 9.83 -32.00 -27.32
C SER A 420 9.10 -33.35 -27.40
N TYR A 421 7.99 -33.53 -26.67
CA TYR A 421 7.17 -34.73 -26.73
C TYR A 421 6.11 -34.71 -27.83
N LEU A 422 5.89 -33.56 -28.48
CA LEU A 422 4.83 -33.38 -29.47
C LEU A 422 5.40 -33.26 -30.88
N THR A 423 4.73 -33.91 -31.84
CA THR A 423 5.02 -33.69 -33.28
C THR A 423 4.50 -32.35 -33.76
N PHE A 424 3.40 -31.86 -33.16
CA PHE A 424 2.82 -30.54 -33.39
C PHE A 424 2.46 -29.93 -32.04
N SER A 425 3.24 -28.96 -31.58
CA SER A 425 3.03 -28.29 -30.31
C SER A 425 2.13 -27.05 -30.45
N PRO A 426 1.33 -26.71 -29.42
CA PRO A 426 0.81 -25.35 -29.24
C PRO A 426 1.94 -24.30 -29.26
N SER A 427 1.56 -23.01 -29.32
CA SER A 427 2.52 -21.90 -29.25
C SER A 427 3.48 -22.08 -28.08
N GLU A 428 4.78 -21.94 -28.31
CA GLU A 428 5.76 -22.04 -27.24
C GLU A 428 5.58 -20.90 -26.23
N ALA A 429 5.82 -21.20 -24.96
CA ALA A 429 5.84 -20.19 -23.92
C ALA A 429 7.03 -19.23 -24.15
N SER A 430 6.75 -17.93 -24.21
CA SER A 430 7.79 -16.89 -24.34
C SER A 430 8.74 -16.85 -23.14
N SER A 431 8.25 -17.23 -21.97
CA SER A 431 8.98 -17.35 -20.72
C SER A 431 8.20 -18.26 -19.79
N LEU A 432 8.92 -19.05 -18.97
CA LEU A 432 8.34 -19.82 -17.87
C LEU A 432 7.99 -18.94 -16.65
N ARG A 433 8.32 -17.63 -16.71
CA ARG A 433 7.99 -16.62 -15.68
C ARG A 433 6.86 -15.68 -16.10
N THR A 434 5.95 -16.13 -16.95
CA THR A 434 4.85 -15.29 -17.43
C THR A 434 3.63 -15.45 -16.53
N GLU A 435 3.14 -14.35 -15.96
CA GLU A 435 1.80 -14.27 -15.38
C GLU A 435 0.83 -13.84 -16.49
N TYR A 436 -0.05 -14.75 -16.92
CA TYR A 436 -0.98 -14.46 -18.02
C TYR A 436 -2.19 -13.66 -17.57
N SER A 437 -2.67 -13.86 -16.34
CA SER A 437 -3.85 -13.18 -15.78
C SER A 437 -5.13 -13.28 -16.64
N ASP A 438 -5.21 -14.29 -17.50
CA ASP A 438 -6.32 -14.59 -18.41
C ASP A 438 -6.49 -16.10 -18.57
N LEU A 439 -7.41 -16.55 -19.43
CA LEU A 439 -7.59 -17.95 -19.83
C LEU A 439 -6.43 -18.43 -20.72
N GLU A 440 -5.20 -18.29 -20.23
CA GLU A 440 -3.99 -18.85 -20.81
C GLU A 440 -3.15 -19.50 -19.69
N CYS A 441 -2.40 -20.54 -19.99
CA CYS A 441 -1.44 -21.14 -19.07
C CYS A 441 -0.26 -21.79 -19.81
N CYS A 442 0.88 -21.89 -19.14
CA CYS A 442 1.99 -22.73 -19.58
C CYS A 442 1.74 -24.19 -19.15
N LEU A 443 2.04 -25.15 -20.03
CA LEU A 443 2.09 -26.57 -19.69
C LEU A 443 3.51 -27.08 -19.89
N GLU A 444 4.11 -27.61 -18.82
CA GLU A 444 5.46 -28.15 -18.84
C GLU A 444 5.52 -29.55 -18.22
N VAL A 445 6.49 -30.35 -18.67
CA VAL A 445 6.70 -31.73 -18.21
C VAL A 445 7.87 -31.80 -17.25
N VAL A 446 7.74 -32.63 -16.21
CA VAL A 446 8.81 -32.91 -15.22
C VAL A 446 8.92 -34.43 -14.97
N ASP A 447 10.09 -34.89 -14.53
CA ASP A 447 10.36 -36.31 -14.25
C ASP A 447 9.80 -36.80 -12.92
N GLY A 448 9.52 -35.90 -11.98
CA GLY A 448 9.11 -36.24 -10.62
C GLY A 448 9.01 -35.00 -9.72
N VAL A 449 8.75 -35.24 -8.43
CA VAL A 449 8.50 -34.17 -7.45
C VAL A 449 9.72 -33.26 -7.23
N GLU A 450 10.94 -33.81 -7.30
CA GLU A 450 12.16 -33.03 -7.11
C GLU A 450 12.35 -31.98 -8.22
N GLU A 451 12.16 -32.38 -9.48
CA GLU A 451 12.24 -31.44 -10.60
C GLU A 451 11.07 -30.45 -10.59
N ALA A 452 9.88 -30.86 -10.14
CA ALA A 452 8.76 -29.95 -9.94
C ALA A 452 9.11 -28.86 -8.91
N VAL A 453 9.70 -29.24 -7.77
CA VAL A 453 10.17 -28.31 -6.73
C VAL A 453 11.25 -27.37 -7.28
N GLU A 454 12.23 -27.89 -8.01
CA GLU A 454 13.28 -27.07 -8.63
C GLU A 454 12.71 -26.08 -9.66
N HIS A 455 11.74 -26.51 -10.46
CA HIS A 455 11.05 -25.66 -11.41
C HIS A 455 10.32 -24.52 -10.69
N ILE A 456 9.55 -24.83 -9.65
CA ILE A 456 8.77 -23.85 -8.90
C ILE A 456 9.69 -22.84 -8.21
N HIS A 457 10.75 -23.28 -7.54
CA HIS A 457 11.74 -22.38 -6.94
C HIS A 457 12.41 -21.48 -7.98
N LYS A 458 12.68 -22.02 -9.16
CA LYS A 458 13.32 -21.27 -10.23
C LYS A 458 12.37 -20.26 -10.83
N TYR A 459 11.15 -20.61 -11.19
CA TYR A 459 10.29 -19.81 -12.06
C TYR A 459 9.08 -19.16 -11.36
N GLY A 460 8.65 -19.69 -10.21
CA GLY A 460 7.53 -19.15 -9.45
C GLY A 460 7.81 -17.83 -8.75
N SER A 461 6.73 -17.18 -8.29
CA SER A 461 6.80 -15.94 -7.51
C SER A 461 6.74 -16.20 -5.99
N SER A 462 6.87 -17.45 -5.56
CA SER A 462 6.68 -17.91 -4.17
C SER A 462 5.32 -17.50 -3.58
N HIS A 463 4.27 -17.43 -4.41
CA HIS A 463 2.92 -17.08 -4.00
C HIS A 463 2.14 -18.30 -3.51
N THR A 464 1.56 -19.07 -4.44
CA THR A 464 0.79 -20.28 -4.12
C THR A 464 1.13 -21.40 -5.07
N ASP A 465 1.49 -22.56 -4.56
CA ASP A 465 1.81 -23.72 -5.39
C ASP A 465 1.15 -24.99 -4.84
N VAL A 466 0.74 -25.88 -5.74
CA VAL A 466 -0.14 -27.01 -5.43
C VAL A 466 0.46 -28.31 -5.95
N ILE A 467 0.38 -29.39 -5.17
CA ILE A 467 0.55 -30.76 -5.65
C ILE A 467 -0.78 -31.50 -5.66
N VAL A 468 -1.02 -32.28 -6.71
CA VAL A 468 -2.12 -33.25 -6.80
C VAL A 468 -1.52 -34.65 -6.85
N THR A 469 -1.74 -35.44 -5.80
CA THR A 469 -1.23 -36.81 -5.64
C THR A 469 -2.04 -37.57 -4.58
N GLU A 470 -2.18 -38.89 -4.71
CA GLU A 470 -2.64 -39.75 -3.61
C GLU A 470 -1.49 -40.29 -2.75
N ASN A 471 -0.24 -40.08 -3.17
CA ASN A 471 0.93 -40.50 -2.43
C ASN A 471 1.27 -39.51 -1.31
N LYS A 472 0.99 -39.91 -0.08
CA LYS A 472 1.22 -39.07 1.11
C LYS A 472 2.68 -38.67 1.28
N GLU A 473 3.64 -39.57 1.01
CA GLU A 473 5.06 -39.27 1.20
C GLU A 473 5.52 -38.20 0.21
N THR A 474 5.12 -38.32 -1.06
CA THR A 474 5.37 -37.30 -2.09
C THR A 474 4.71 -35.97 -1.74
N ALA A 475 3.47 -35.99 -1.23
CA ALA A 475 2.75 -34.79 -0.82
C ALA A 475 3.47 -34.04 0.31
N GLU A 476 3.79 -34.74 1.41
CA GLU A 476 4.47 -34.13 2.56
C GLU A 476 5.86 -33.61 2.18
N ARG A 477 6.57 -34.32 1.30
CA ARG A 477 7.85 -33.87 0.76
C ARG A 477 7.71 -32.57 -0.03
N PHE A 478 6.72 -32.46 -0.91
CA PHE A 478 6.44 -31.24 -1.66
C PHE A 478 6.08 -30.06 -0.73
N LEU A 479 5.20 -30.30 0.25
CA LEU A 479 4.79 -29.30 1.25
C LEU A 479 5.98 -28.79 2.08
N GLN A 480 6.90 -29.67 2.44
CA GLN A 480 8.07 -29.32 3.24
C GLN A 480 9.16 -28.60 2.44
N GLN A 481 9.38 -29.00 1.18
CA GLN A 481 10.50 -28.51 0.37
C GLN A 481 10.20 -27.17 -0.30
N LEU A 482 8.95 -26.90 -0.65
CA LEU A 482 8.59 -25.62 -1.25
C LEU A 482 8.58 -24.49 -0.25
N ASP A 483 9.15 -23.36 -0.67
CA ASP A 483 9.25 -22.18 0.15
C ASP A 483 8.24 -21.08 -0.22
N SER A 484 7.16 -21.41 -0.92
CA SER A 484 6.08 -20.48 -1.27
C SER A 484 5.28 -20.02 -0.06
N ALA A 485 4.58 -18.89 -0.18
CA ALA A 485 3.76 -18.35 0.89
C ALA A 485 2.58 -19.27 1.25
N CYS A 486 2.05 -19.99 0.26
CA CYS A 486 1.04 -21.02 0.42
C CYS A 486 1.44 -22.26 -0.38
N VAL A 487 1.44 -23.44 0.26
CA VAL A 487 1.67 -24.72 -0.42
C VAL A 487 0.52 -25.65 -0.10
N PHE A 488 -0.12 -26.20 -1.12
CA PHE A 488 -1.34 -27.00 -0.96
C PHE A 488 -1.18 -28.42 -1.51
N TRP A 489 -1.87 -29.37 -0.87
CA TRP A 489 -2.04 -30.73 -1.33
C TRP A 489 -3.51 -30.97 -1.65
N ASN A 490 -3.79 -31.40 -2.88
CA ASN A 490 -5.15 -31.76 -3.35
C ASN A 490 -6.20 -30.64 -3.15
N ALA A 491 -5.78 -29.37 -3.22
CA ALA A 491 -6.66 -28.21 -3.12
C ALA A 491 -6.26 -27.12 -4.12
N SER A 492 -7.26 -26.43 -4.68
CA SER A 492 -7.07 -25.35 -5.65
C SER A 492 -6.20 -24.21 -5.10
N SER A 493 -5.37 -23.62 -5.97
CA SER A 493 -4.56 -22.44 -5.62
C SER A 493 -5.43 -21.24 -5.20
N ARG A 494 -6.69 -21.20 -5.64
CA ARG A 494 -7.68 -20.17 -5.32
C ARG A 494 -8.06 -20.11 -3.84
N PHE A 495 -7.73 -21.14 -3.05
CA PHE A 495 -7.92 -21.13 -1.61
C PHE A 495 -7.00 -20.15 -0.86
N ALA A 496 -5.90 -19.70 -1.48
CA ALA A 496 -4.98 -18.71 -0.89
C ALA A 496 -5.63 -17.31 -0.82
N ASP A 497 -6.49 -17.11 0.17
CA ASP A 497 -7.31 -15.93 0.40
C ASP A 497 -7.65 -15.84 1.89
N GLY A 498 -7.55 -14.64 2.47
CA GLY A 498 -7.70 -14.47 3.91
C GLY A 498 -9.08 -14.85 4.45
N TYR A 499 -10.16 -14.62 3.69
CA TYR A 499 -11.50 -15.06 4.10
C TYR A 499 -11.58 -16.59 4.07
N ARG A 500 -11.08 -17.24 3.01
CA ARG A 500 -11.06 -18.70 2.90
C ARG A 500 -10.19 -19.38 3.96
N PHE A 501 -9.14 -18.70 4.43
CA PHE A 501 -8.27 -19.16 5.52
C PHE A 501 -8.88 -18.93 6.92
N GLY A 502 -10.06 -18.32 7.02
CA GLY A 502 -10.70 -18.04 8.30
C GLY A 502 -10.14 -16.81 9.03
N LEU A 503 -9.38 -15.95 8.36
CA LEU A 503 -8.88 -14.68 8.91
C LEU A 503 -9.96 -13.59 8.91
N GLY A 504 -11.14 -13.86 8.34
CA GLY A 504 -12.27 -12.93 8.19
C GLY A 504 -12.04 -11.91 7.07
N ALA A 505 -10.90 -11.22 7.09
CA ALA A 505 -10.43 -10.41 5.99
C ALA A 505 -8.90 -10.44 5.92
N GLU A 506 -8.37 -10.18 4.72
CA GLU A 506 -6.96 -9.89 4.50
C GLU A 506 -6.76 -8.40 4.21
N VAL A 507 -5.56 -7.89 4.36
CA VAL A 507 -5.12 -6.57 3.89
C VAL A 507 -4.46 -6.68 2.51
N GLY A 508 -4.04 -7.89 2.16
CA GLY A 508 -3.41 -8.31 0.93
C GLY A 508 -2.72 -9.65 1.14
N ILE A 509 -2.04 -10.14 0.12
CA ILE A 509 -1.19 -11.33 0.20
C ILE A 509 0.26 -10.86 0.15
N SER A 510 1.11 -11.42 1.01
CA SER A 510 2.54 -11.11 1.07
C SER A 510 3.36 -12.33 0.64
N THR A 511 4.25 -12.14 -0.33
CA THR A 511 5.26 -13.16 -0.67
C THR A 511 6.58 -12.94 0.09
N ALA A 512 6.68 -11.86 0.86
CA ALA A 512 7.86 -11.55 1.67
C ALA A 512 8.11 -12.62 2.73
N ARG A 513 9.38 -12.85 3.07
CA ARG A 513 9.80 -13.83 4.09
C ARG A 513 9.89 -13.26 5.50
N ILE A 514 9.74 -11.96 5.64
CA ILE A 514 9.82 -11.24 6.92
C ILE A 514 8.45 -10.72 7.31
N HIS A 515 8.21 -10.63 8.63
CA HIS A 515 6.99 -10.09 9.24
C HIS A 515 5.72 -10.93 9.02
N ALA A 516 5.11 -10.86 7.83
CA ALA A 516 3.88 -11.56 7.50
C ALA A 516 3.95 -12.14 6.08
N ARG A 517 3.48 -13.38 5.91
CA ARG A 517 3.59 -14.17 4.68
C ARG A 517 2.28 -14.91 4.40
N GLY A 518 1.88 -14.96 3.14
CA GLY A 518 0.57 -15.45 2.71
C GLY A 518 -0.52 -14.38 2.87
N PRO A 519 -1.80 -14.77 2.95
CA PRO A 519 -2.89 -13.86 3.27
C PRO A 519 -2.66 -13.17 4.62
N VAL A 520 -2.58 -11.83 4.59
CA VAL A 520 -2.22 -11.02 5.76
C VAL A 520 -3.49 -10.52 6.43
N GLY A 521 -3.89 -11.16 7.53
CA GLY A 521 -5.00 -10.72 8.37
C GLY A 521 -4.60 -9.66 9.41
N LEU A 522 -5.41 -9.55 10.47
CA LEU A 522 -5.22 -8.58 11.55
C LEU A 522 -3.87 -8.71 12.25
N GLU A 523 -3.41 -9.94 12.51
CA GLU A 523 -2.14 -10.19 13.19
C GLU A 523 -0.94 -9.66 12.39
N GLY A 524 -1.02 -9.66 11.06
CA GLY A 524 0.03 -9.10 10.20
C GLY A 524 0.10 -7.57 10.22
N LEU A 525 -0.79 -6.89 10.94
CA LEU A 525 -0.74 -5.44 11.20
C LEU A 525 -0.26 -5.12 12.62
N LEU A 526 0.21 -6.13 13.35
CA LEU A 526 0.75 -6.00 14.70
C LEU A 526 2.25 -6.30 14.70
N THR A 527 2.97 -5.65 15.60
CA THR A 527 4.33 -6.00 15.99
C THR A 527 4.37 -6.32 17.48
N THR A 528 5.56 -6.48 18.06
CA THR A 528 5.72 -6.77 19.48
C THR A 528 6.56 -5.71 20.19
N LYS A 529 6.34 -5.56 21.49
CA LYS A 529 7.13 -4.71 22.38
C LYS A 529 7.50 -5.47 23.64
N TRP A 530 8.73 -5.28 24.12
CA TRP A 530 9.19 -5.79 25.40
C TRP A 530 8.84 -4.82 26.53
N VAL A 531 8.22 -5.33 27.59
CA VAL A 531 7.83 -4.60 28.79
C VAL A 531 8.49 -5.26 29.98
N LEU A 532 9.48 -4.58 30.57
CA LEU A 532 10.18 -5.03 31.76
C LEU A 532 9.66 -4.25 32.98
N ARG A 533 9.16 -4.95 33.99
CA ARG A 533 8.73 -4.37 35.26
C ARG A 533 9.69 -4.83 36.35
N GLY A 534 10.30 -3.87 37.04
CA GLY A 534 11.25 -4.14 38.10
C GLY A 534 11.11 -3.16 39.26
N ASP A 535 11.76 -3.52 40.36
CA ASP A 535 11.83 -2.73 41.59
C ASP A 535 13.27 -2.23 41.84
N GLY A 536 13.67 -1.17 41.13
CA GLY A 536 15.00 -0.55 41.29
C GLY A 536 16.19 -1.39 40.84
N HIS A 537 15.98 -2.37 39.94
CA HIS A 537 17.04 -3.27 39.48
C HIS A 537 18.07 -2.53 38.63
N THR A 538 19.36 -2.76 38.90
CA THR A 538 20.46 -2.28 38.06
C THR A 538 21.25 -3.45 37.48
N VAL A 539 21.88 -3.26 36.31
CA VAL A 539 22.70 -4.32 35.69
C VAL A 539 23.92 -4.68 36.55
N ALA A 540 24.45 -3.73 37.32
CA ALA A 540 25.57 -3.95 38.23
C ALA A 540 25.25 -4.98 39.33
N ASP A 541 24.00 -5.04 39.79
CA ASP A 541 23.53 -6.04 40.76
C ASP A 541 23.66 -7.47 40.26
N PHE A 542 23.73 -7.68 38.94
CA PHE A 542 23.85 -8.98 38.29
C PHE A 542 25.26 -9.28 37.75
N SER A 543 26.24 -8.41 38.06
CA SER A 543 27.65 -8.67 37.74
C SER A 543 28.20 -9.86 38.52
N GLU A 544 29.40 -10.34 38.20
CA GLU A 544 30.04 -11.47 38.88
C GLU A 544 30.20 -11.23 40.40
N SER A 545 30.41 -9.97 40.80
CA SER A 545 30.45 -9.51 42.20
C SER A 545 29.12 -8.95 42.71
N GLY A 546 28.04 -9.08 41.93
CA GLY A 546 26.73 -8.51 42.21
C GLY A 546 25.93 -9.27 43.28
N SER A 547 24.90 -8.62 43.83
CA SER A 547 24.06 -9.18 44.90
C SER A 547 22.87 -10.01 44.39
N ARG A 548 22.56 -9.95 43.10
CA ARG A 548 21.39 -10.60 42.47
C ARG A 548 21.83 -11.61 41.40
N LYS A 549 20.94 -12.55 41.10
CA LYS A 549 21.13 -13.59 40.08
C LYS A 549 19.92 -13.68 39.16
N TYR A 550 20.18 -14.04 37.91
CA TYR A 550 19.12 -14.33 36.94
C TYR A 550 18.47 -15.68 37.23
N LEU A 551 17.16 -15.75 36.95
CA LEU A 551 16.34 -16.97 37.01
C LEU A 551 15.96 -17.46 35.61
N HIS A 552 15.55 -16.54 34.73
CA HIS A 552 15.08 -16.85 33.36
C HIS A 552 13.97 -17.92 33.29
N GLU A 553 13.05 -17.92 34.26
CA GLU A 553 11.94 -18.86 34.29
C GLU A 553 10.82 -18.38 33.36
N ASN A 554 10.41 -19.21 32.39
CA ASN A 554 9.23 -18.91 31.59
C ASN A 554 7.97 -19.05 32.45
N ILE A 555 7.14 -18.00 32.46
CA ILE A 555 5.85 -17.99 33.13
C ILE A 555 4.79 -18.36 32.07
N PRO A 556 3.85 -19.28 32.36
CA PRO A 556 2.74 -19.57 31.48
C PRO A 556 1.97 -18.29 31.13
N VAL A 557 1.69 -18.11 29.84
CA VAL A 557 0.78 -17.08 29.35
C VAL A 557 -0.61 -17.70 29.31
N GLU A 558 -1.61 -17.02 29.89
CA GLU A 558 -3.00 -17.48 29.79
C GLU A 558 -3.39 -17.59 28.31
N GLN A 559 -3.76 -18.80 27.88
CA GLN A 559 -4.40 -18.98 26.59
C GLN A 559 -5.83 -18.47 26.75
N ASN A 560 -6.17 -17.37 26.09
CA ASN A 560 -7.57 -16.95 25.97
C ASN A 560 -8.33 -18.04 25.20
N LEU A 561 -8.90 -18.97 25.94
CA LEU A 561 -9.95 -19.87 25.47
C LEU A 561 -11.15 -18.99 25.12
N THR A 562 -11.27 -18.65 23.85
CA THR A 562 -12.47 -18.02 23.32
C THR A 562 -13.62 -19.04 23.38
N GLY A 563 -14.47 -18.93 24.41
CA GLY A 563 -15.87 -19.34 24.37
C GLY A 563 -16.25 -20.75 24.85
N HIS A 564 -16.19 -20.99 26.16
CA HIS A 564 -17.25 -21.72 26.87
C HIS A 564 -17.63 -20.91 28.11
N ARG A 565 -18.41 -19.84 27.91
CA ARG A 565 -19.29 -19.34 28.97
C ARG A 565 -20.58 -20.11 28.82
N ASP A 566 -20.67 -21.22 29.53
CA ASP A 566 -21.92 -21.96 29.69
C ASP A 566 -22.94 -21.01 30.33
N SER A 567 -23.97 -20.66 29.56
CA SER A 567 -25.16 -20.01 30.07
C SER A 567 -26.06 -21.08 30.67
N ASN A 568 -26.20 -21.06 32.00
CA ASN A 568 -27.44 -21.47 32.65
C ASN A 568 -28.60 -20.57 32.22
#